data_AF-A0A661QPD1-F1
#
_entry.id   AF-A0A661QPD1-F1
#
_cell.length_a   1.000
_cell.length_b   1.000
_cell.length_c   1.000
_cell.angle_alpha   90.00
_cell.angle_beta   90.00
_cell.angle_gamma   90.00
#
_symmetry.space_group_name_H-M   'P 1'
#
loop_
_entity.id
_entity.type
_entity.pdbx_description
1 polymer ?
#
loop_
_entity_poly.entity_id
_entity_poly.type
_entity_poly.pdbx_seq_one_letter_code
_entity_poly.pdbx_strand_id
1 'polypeptide(L)'
;ISAQNFTENLGTGTPQIQKAPESSDAAVSQTSASAKKPFETDVHARALAFLWSVNRTERSDVEERFAAFLTGKLDVKPDDAEKMVRMSFWKNFVTLEKQWHKEDWPLLEADFNREMELKKAGFKAMGITLMENEISEAEICLYNLHHRLMETTQEGKKT
;
A
#
# COMPACT_ATOMS: atom_id res chain seq x y z
N ILE A 1 -54.98 -36.07 8.65
CA ILE A 1 -55.34 -37.38 8.09
C ILE A 1 -54.68 -37.48 6.72
N SER A 2 -53.80 -38.46 6.53
CA SER A 2 -53.24 -38.96 5.25
C SER A 2 -52.34 -38.01 4.42
N ALA A 3 -51.26 -38.44 3.76
CA ALA A 3 -50.61 -39.74 3.64
C ALA A 3 -49.12 -39.55 3.28
N GLN A 4 -48.32 -40.54 3.64
CA GLN A 4 -46.94 -40.76 3.25
C GLN A 4 -46.83 -41.08 1.74
N ASN A 5 -45.66 -40.86 1.14
CA ASN A 5 -45.10 -41.80 0.16
C ASN A 5 -43.57 -41.66 0.05
N PHE A 6 -42.91 -42.78 0.36
CA PHE A 6 -41.52 -43.13 0.10
C PHE A 6 -41.34 -43.49 -1.38
N THR A 7 -40.18 -43.20 -1.97
CA THR A 7 -39.53 -44.12 -2.92
C THR A 7 -38.01 -43.85 -3.01
N GLU A 8 -37.23 -44.87 -2.67
CA GLU A 8 -35.80 -45.03 -2.95
C GLU A 8 -35.59 -45.61 -4.37
N ASN A 9 -34.42 -45.35 -4.98
CA ASN A 9 -33.62 -46.29 -5.81
C ASN A 9 -32.35 -45.56 -6.31
N LEU A 10 -31.14 -45.98 -5.90
CA LEU A 10 -30.19 -46.86 -6.64
C LEU A 10 -29.86 -46.30 -8.04
N GLY A 11 -28.66 -45.81 -8.35
CA GLY A 11 -27.34 -46.46 -8.25
C GLY A 11 -26.78 -46.63 -9.68
N THR A 12 -25.44 -46.69 -9.85
CA THR A 12 -24.62 -46.85 -11.09
C THR A 12 -24.09 -45.52 -11.68
N GLY A 13 -22.84 -45.36 -12.09
CA GLY A 13 -21.66 -46.21 -12.12
C GLY A 13 -20.49 -45.41 -12.73
N THR A 14 -19.28 -45.62 -12.23
CA THR A 14 -18.02 -45.06 -12.76
C THR A 14 -17.63 -45.79 -14.07
N PRO A 15 -16.93 -45.11 -14.99
CA PRO A 15 -15.64 -45.66 -15.44
C PRO A 15 -14.51 -44.62 -15.55
N GLN A 16 -13.32 -45.02 -15.10
CA GLN A 16 -12.00 -44.43 -15.40
C GLN A 16 -11.54 -44.80 -16.83
N ILE A 17 -10.78 -43.92 -17.50
CA ILE A 17 -9.62 -44.19 -18.41
C ILE A 17 -8.75 -42.91 -18.40
N GLN A 18 -7.58 -42.82 -17.71
CA GLN A 18 -6.19 -43.26 -17.99
C GLN A 18 -5.35 -42.44 -19.02
N LYS A 19 -4.25 -41.84 -18.51
CA LYS A 19 -2.86 -41.66 -19.03
C LYS A 19 -2.63 -40.82 -20.34
N ALA A 20 -1.56 -40.05 -20.54
CA ALA A 20 -0.20 -39.96 -19.97
C ALA A 20 0.42 -38.54 -20.27
N PRO A 21 1.66 -38.24 -19.81
CA PRO A 21 2.26 -36.89 -19.79
C PRO A 21 3.24 -36.64 -20.94
N GLU A 22 3.33 -35.40 -21.42
CA GLU A 22 4.50 -34.92 -22.19
C GLU A 22 4.90 -33.50 -21.75
N SER A 23 6.19 -33.39 -21.47
CA SER A 23 6.93 -32.19 -21.10
C SER A 23 6.99 -31.18 -22.25
N SER A 24 6.92 -29.90 -21.93
CA SER A 24 7.82 -28.95 -22.58
C SER A 24 8.12 -27.82 -21.63
N ASP A 25 9.34 -27.83 -21.12
CA ASP A 25 10.01 -26.69 -20.52
C ASP A 25 9.97 -25.52 -21.51
N ALA A 26 9.19 -24.50 -21.19
CA ALA A 26 9.39 -23.16 -21.71
C ALA A 26 9.54 -22.23 -20.51
N ALA A 27 10.79 -22.11 -20.08
CA ALA A 27 11.26 -21.07 -19.21
C ALA A 27 10.88 -19.71 -19.80
N VAL A 28 9.81 -19.11 -19.29
CA VAL A 28 9.59 -17.68 -19.42
C VAL A 28 9.83 -17.11 -18.04
N SER A 29 11.04 -16.56 -17.89
CA SER A 29 11.47 -15.75 -16.76
C SER A 29 10.34 -14.86 -16.27
N GLN A 30 9.74 -15.25 -15.14
CA GLN A 30 8.95 -14.33 -14.35
C GLN A 30 9.92 -13.28 -13.81
N THR A 31 9.96 -12.17 -14.52
CA THR A 31 10.49 -10.90 -14.08
C THR A 31 10.01 -10.67 -12.66
N SER A 32 10.97 -10.59 -11.75
CA SER A 32 10.83 -10.34 -10.33
C SER A 32 10.05 -9.05 -10.10
N ALA A 33 8.72 -9.17 -9.98
CA ALA A 33 7.91 -8.20 -9.28
C ALA A 33 8.40 -8.21 -7.83
N SER A 34 9.01 -7.09 -7.44
CA SER A 34 9.57 -6.86 -6.11
C SER A 34 8.51 -7.19 -5.06
N ALA A 35 8.61 -8.38 -4.47
CA ALA A 35 7.70 -8.90 -3.47
C ALA A 35 7.94 -8.11 -2.18
N LYS A 36 7.26 -6.97 -2.04
CA LYS A 36 7.17 -6.24 -0.78
C LYS A 36 6.70 -7.23 0.29
N LYS A 37 7.40 -7.27 1.43
CA LYS A 37 7.04 -8.15 2.55
C LYS A 37 5.55 -7.93 2.89
N PRO A 38 4.73 -8.99 2.99
CA PRO A 38 3.30 -8.88 3.26
C PRO A 38 2.97 -8.06 4.53
N PHE A 39 3.93 -7.96 5.44
CA PHE A 39 3.86 -7.16 6.66
C PHE A 39 3.71 -5.64 6.42
N GLU A 40 4.45 -5.04 5.47
CA GLU A 40 4.38 -3.58 5.24
C GLU A 40 3.05 -3.18 4.58
N THR A 41 2.53 -4.02 3.70
CA THR A 41 1.22 -3.81 3.06
C THR A 41 0.08 -3.93 4.09
N ASP A 42 0.21 -4.83 5.06
CA ASP A 42 -0.76 -4.96 6.17
C ASP A 42 -0.76 -3.74 7.09
N VAL A 43 0.42 -3.23 7.46
CA VAL A 43 0.53 -2.05 8.33
C VAL A 43 -0.11 -0.81 7.70
N HIS A 44 0.15 -0.56 6.41
CA HIS A 44 -0.40 0.60 5.70
C HIS A 44 -1.93 0.53 5.58
N ALA A 45 -2.49 -0.61 5.19
CA ALA A 45 -3.94 -0.79 5.09
C ALA A 45 -4.65 -0.61 6.45
N ARG A 46 -4.07 -1.17 7.51
CA ARG A 46 -4.61 -1.05 8.88
C ARG A 46 -4.49 0.37 9.43
N ALA A 47 -3.42 1.08 9.09
CA ALA A 47 -3.26 2.49 9.42
C ALA A 47 -4.34 3.37 8.75
N LEU A 48 -4.61 3.15 7.45
CA LEU A 48 -5.70 3.84 6.76
C LEU A 48 -7.07 3.54 7.39
N ALA A 49 -7.34 2.27 7.70
CA ALA A 49 -8.57 1.87 8.35
C ALA A 49 -8.78 2.56 9.71
N PHE A 50 -7.71 2.67 10.51
CA PHE A 50 -7.75 3.46 11.74
C PHE A 50 -8.13 4.91 11.46
N LEU A 51 -7.41 5.60 10.57
CA LEU A 51 -7.62 7.03 10.29
C LEU A 51 -9.02 7.31 9.76
N TRP A 52 -9.59 6.43 8.94
CA TRP A 52 -10.97 6.57 8.46
C TRP A 52 -12.04 6.28 9.51
N SER A 53 -11.70 5.53 10.57
CA SER A 53 -12.63 5.24 11.67
C SER A 53 -12.74 6.38 12.69
N VAL A 54 -11.79 7.33 12.69
CA VAL A 54 -11.76 8.45 13.63
C VAL A 54 -12.98 9.35 13.41
N ASN A 55 -13.76 9.55 14.47
CA ASN A 55 -14.89 10.45 14.43
C ASN A 55 -14.42 11.91 14.57
N ARG A 56 -15.03 12.82 13.80
CA ARG A 56 -14.65 14.24 13.71
C ARG A 56 -14.80 15.03 15.01
N THR A 57 -15.40 14.45 16.05
CA THR A 57 -15.57 15.06 17.37
C THR A 57 -14.38 14.83 18.31
N GLU A 58 -13.47 13.90 17.98
CA GLU A 58 -12.35 13.48 18.83
C GLU A 58 -11.00 13.95 18.25
N ARG A 59 -10.91 15.23 17.87
CA ARG A 59 -9.76 15.74 17.09
C ARG A 59 -8.49 15.98 17.91
N SER A 60 -8.63 16.28 19.20
CA SER A 60 -7.54 16.84 20.01
C SER A 60 -6.41 15.87 20.36
N ASP A 61 -6.58 14.58 20.09
CA ASP A 61 -5.63 13.52 20.45
C ASP A 61 -5.38 12.49 19.33
N VAL A 62 -5.81 12.79 18.09
CA VAL A 62 -5.76 11.80 16.99
C VAL A 62 -4.34 11.36 16.64
N GLU A 63 -3.36 12.26 16.70
CA GLU A 63 -1.94 11.92 16.43
C GLU A 63 -1.40 10.96 17.49
N GLU A 64 -1.66 11.23 18.77
CA GLU A 64 -1.23 10.40 19.90
C GLU A 64 -1.89 9.01 19.85
N ARG A 65 -3.21 8.97 19.58
CA ARG A 65 -3.95 7.72 19.42
C ARG A 65 -3.46 6.91 18.23
N PHE A 66 -3.11 7.57 17.13
CA PHE A 66 -2.53 6.90 15.97
C PHE A 66 -1.16 6.32 16.31
N ALA A 67 -0.28 7.08 16.97
CA ALA A 67 1.01 6.59 17.42
C ALA A 67 0.88 5.38 18.36
N ALA A 68 -0.06 5.45 19.32
CA ALA A 68 -0.37 4.35 20.24
C ALA A 68 -0.95 3.12 19.50
N PHE A 69 -1.75 3.33 18.46
CA PHE A 69 -2.25 2.25 17.62
C PHE A 69 -1.13 1.56 16.84
N LEU A 70 -0.24 2.33 16.21
CA LEU A 70 0.89 1.79 15.45
C LEU A 70 1.82 0.96 16.34
N THR A 71 2.22 1.51 17.49
CA THR A 71 3.14 0.84 18.40
C THR A 71 2.48 -0.30 19.17
N GLY A 72 1.24 -0.13 19.64
CA GLY A 72 0.56 -1.10 20.51
C GLY A 72 -0.22 -2.19 19.78
N LYS A 73 -0.81 -1.91 18.60
CA LYS A 73 -1.66 -2.87 17.86
C LYS A 73 -1.00 -3.44 16.61
N LEU A 74 -0.04 -2.72 16.02
CA LEU A 74 0.69 -3.15 14.83
C LEU A 74 2.13 -3.57 15.12
N ASP A 75 2.62 -3.38 16.36
CA ASP A 75 4.00 -3.65 16.76
C ASP A 75 5.02 -2.94 15.85
N VAL A 76 4.66 -1.74 15.38
CA VAL A 76 5.55 -0.89 14.59
C VAL A 76 6.57 -0.26 15.53
N LYS A 77 7.85 -0.27 15.13
CA LYS A 77 8.92 0.33 15.92
C LYS A 77 8.64 1.84 16.15
N PRO A 78 9.03 2.41 17.30
CA PRO A 78 8.78 3.81 17.61
C PRO A 78 9.19 4.78 16.50
N ASP A 79 10.39 4.63 15.95
CA ASP A 79 10.92 5.50 14.89
C ASP A 79 10.08 5.42 13.60
N ASP A 80 9.65 4.21 13.23
CA ASP A 80 8.79 3.98 12.06
C ASP A 80 7.37 4.52 12.30
N ALA A 81 6.86 4.41 13.53
CA ALA A 81 5.57 4.95 13.92
C ALA A 81 5.57 6.48 13.90
N GLU A 82 6.61 7.13 14.43
CA GLU A 82 6.78 8.58 14.35
C GLU A 82 6.81 9.06 12.90
N LYS A 83 7.55 8.35 12.03
CA LYS A 83 7.56 8.65 10.60
C LYS A 83 6.17 8.55 9.97
N MET A 84 5.40 7.51 10.29
CA MET A 84 4.02 7.37 9.81
C MET A 84 3.09 8.47 10.33
N VAL A 85 3.26 8.92 11.57
CA VAL A 85 2.53 10.09 12.12
C VAL A 85 2.85 11.34 11.31
N ARG A 86 4.14 11.64 11.08
CA ARG A 86 4.57 12.78 10.26
C ARG A 86 3.99 12.72 8.84
N MET A 87 4.05 11.55 8.19
CA MET A 87 3.46 11.32 6.87
C MET A 87 1.95 11.60 6.83
N SER A 88 1.23 11.32 7.92
CA SER A 88 -0.23 11.40 7.98
C SER A 88 -0.76 12.80 8.34
N PHE A 89 -0.07 13.55 9.19
CA PHE A 89 -0.63 14.76 9.80
C PHE A 89 0.14 16.05 9.49
N TRP A 90 1.40 15.95 9.06
CA TRP A 90 2.19 17.14 8.77
C TRP A 90 2.00 17.60 7.33
N LYS A 91 2.31 18.86 7.03
CA LYS A 91 2.18 19.40 5.67
C LYS A 91 3.22 18.80 4.72
N ASN A 92 4.48 18.77 5.13
CA ASN A 92 5.59 18.33 4.29
C ASN A 92 5.53 16.83 3.96
N PHE A 93 6.01 16.46 2.78
CA PHE A 93 6.15 15.06 2.38
C PHE A 93 7.51 14.52 2.82
N VAL A 94 7.51 13.59 3.78
CA VAL A 94 8.73 12.94 4.29
C VAL A 94 9.44 12.18 3.17
N THR A 95 8.69 11.62 2.22
CA THR A 95 9.24 10.95 1.05
C THR A 95 10.11 11.89 0.21
N LEU A 96 9.78 13.18 0.13
CA LEU A 96 10.55 14.18 -0.64
C LEU A 96 11.77 14.73 0.12
N GLU A 97 11.88 14.49 1.43
CA GLU A 97 13.03 14.91 2.25
C GLU A 97 14.26 13.98 2.08
N LYS A 98 14.04 12.76 1.57
CA LYS A 98 15.11 11.76 1.38
C LYS A 98 15.97 12.07 0.15
N GLN A 99 17.20 11.59 0.18
CA GLN A 99 18.03 11.49 -1.03
C GLN A 99 17.57 10.28 -1.85
N TRP A 100 17.34 10.50 -3.13
CA TRP A 100 16.91 9.49 -4.09
C TRP A 100 17.89 9.42 -5.24
N HIS A 101 18.08 8.22 -5.77
CA HIS A 101 18.80 7.99 -7.01
C HIS A 101 17.82 7.64 -8.13
N LYS A 102 18.33 7.62 -9.36
CA LYS A 102 17.51 7.36 -10.55
C LYS A 102 16.87 5.98 -10.49
N GLU A 103 17.62 5.00 -10.02
CA GLU A 103 17.23 3.60 -9.92
C GLU A 103 16.05 3.42 -8.96
N ASP A 104 15.89 4.35 -8.01
CA ASP A 104 14.85 4.31 -7.00
C ASP A 104 13.51 4.89 -7.49
N TRP A 105 13.42 5.38 -8.72
CA TRP A 105 12.20 6.06 -9.20
C TRP A 105 10.90 5.27 -8.94
N PRO A 106 10.80 3.97 -9.25
CA PRO A 106 9.58 3.20 -8.96
C PRO A 106 9.27 3.10 -7.46
N LEU A 107 10.29 3.11 -6.61
CA LEU A 107 10.13 3.07 -5.16
C LEU A 107 9.66 4.43 -4.62
N LEU A 108 10.27 5.52 -5.08
CA LEU A 108 9.88 6.90 -4.77
C LEU A 108 8.42 7.15 -5.12
N GLU A 109 8.01 6.82 -6.35
CA GLU A 109 6.62 7.00 -6.80
C GLU A 109 5.64 6.22 -5.92
N ALA A 110 5.96 4.97 -5.60
CA ALA A 110 5.13 4.14 -4.74
C ALA A 110 5.06 4.64 -3.28
N ASP A 111 6.16 5.15 -2.73
CA ASP A 111 6.18 5.69 -1.37
C ASP A 111 5.47 7.04 -1.28
N PHE A 112 5.61 7.88 -2.31
CA PHE A 112 4.89 9.15 -2.41
C PHE A 112 3.38 8.93 -2.44
N ASN A 113 2.90 7.97 -3.24
CA ASN A 113 1.49 7.63 -3.30
C ASN A 113 0.96 7.08 -1.96
N ARG A 114 1.73 6.23 -1.28
CA ARG A 114 1.34 5.74 0.06
C ARG A 114 1.28 6.85 1.10
N GLU A 115 2.23 7.78 1.06
CA GLU A 115 2.21 8.98 1.90
C GLU A 115 0.99 9.85 1.59
N MET A 116 0.68 10.07 0.32
CA MET A 116 -0.47 10.85 -0.13
C MET A 116 -1.79 10.30 0.43
N GLU A 117 -1.96 8.97 0.41
CA GLU A 117 -3.13 8.30 0.98
C GLU A 117 -3.23 8.48 2.50
N LEU A 118 -2.12 8.26 3.21
CA LEU A 118 -2.05 8.46 4.66
C LEU A 118 -2.35 9.91 5.04
N LYS A 119 -1.79 10.86 4.31
CA LYS A 119 -2.00 12.30 4.52
C LYS A 119 -3.46 12.68 4.29
N LYS A 120 -4.07 12.24 3.18
CA LYS A 120 -5.50 12.43 2.92
C LYS A 120 -6.36 11.89 4.06
N ALA A 121 -6.04 10.71 4.58
CA ALA A 121 -6.75 10.10 5.69
C ALA A 121 -6.54 10.85 7.02
N GLY A 122 -5.30 11.24 7.34
CA GLY A 122 -4.94 11.93 8.57
C GLY A 122 -5.53 13.33 8.66
N PHE A 123 -5.47 14.12 7.58
CA PHE A 123 -6.11 15.43 7.53
C PHE A 123 -7.64 15.32 7.67
N LYS A 124 -8.25 14.33 7.01
CA LYS A 124 -9.68 14.04 7.18
C LYS A 124 -10.03 13.68 8.62
N ALA A 125 -9.18 12.91 9.31
CA ALA A 125 -9.34 12.55 10.71
C ALA A 125 -9.24 13.76 11.65
N MET A 126 -8.35 14.72 11.36
CA MET A 126 -8.29 16.03 12.02
C MET A 126 -9.50 16.93 11.66
N GLY A 127 -10.34 16.50 10.72
CA GLY A 127 -11.45 17.27 10.18
C GLY A 127 -11.00 18.53 9.44
N ILE A 128 -9.81 18.47 8.85
CA ILE A 128 -9.25 19.44 7.92
C ILE A 128 -9.49 18.89 6.51
N THR A 129 -10.00 19.72 5.61
CA THR A 129 -10.00 19.36 4.19
C THR A 129 -8.58 19.56 3.68
N LEU A 130 -7.93 18.49 3.21
CA LEU A 130 -6.63 18.59 2.56
C LEU A 130 -6.75 19.61 1.42
N MET A 131 -5.93 20.66 1.43
CA MET A 131 -6.03 21.72 0.44
C MET A 131 -5.47 21.19 -0.88
N GLU A 132 -6.23 21.29 -1.97
CA GLU A 132 -5.82 20.83 -3.30
C GLU A 132 -4.47 21.45 -3.73
N ASN A 133 -4.17 22.66 -3.26
CA ASN A 133 -2.87 23.31 -3.44
C ASN A 133 -1.70 22.52 -2.85
N GLU A 134 -1.83 21.97 -1.63
CA GLU A 134 -0.72 21.23 -0.98
C GLU A 134 -0.40 19.92 -1.73
N ILE A 135 -1.43 19.28 -2.30
CA ILE A 135 -1.27 18.10 -3.17
C ILE A 135 -0.56 18.51 -4.47
N SER A 136 -1.05 19.57 -5.10
CA SER A 136 -0.52 20.05 -6.39
C SER A 136 0.95 20.47 -6.28
N GLU A 137 1.32 21.18 -5.21
CA GLU A 137 2.72 21.56 -4.93
C GLU A 137 3.62 20.34 -4.74
N ALA A 138 3.14 19.31 -4.03
CA ALA A 138 3.88 18.08 -3.83
C ALA A 138 4.07 17.29 -5.14
N GLU A 139 3.06 17.24 -6.00
CA GLU A 139 3.13 16.61 -7.33
C GLU A 139 4.11 17.35 -8.25
N ILE A 140 4.11 18.69 -8.23
CA ILE A 140 5.10 19.51 -8.94
C ILE A 140 6.51 19.21 -8.44
N CYS A 141 6.69 19.08 -7.12
CA CYS A 141 7.98 18.72 -6.54
C CYS A 141 8.44 17.32 -6.98
N LEU A 142 7.54 16.34 -7.00
CA LEU A 142 7.82 14.98 -7.49
C LEU A 142 8.22 15.00 -8.98
N TYR A 143 7.50 15.77 -9.80
CA TYR A 143 7.82 15.95 -11.22
C TYR A 143 9.22 16.55 -11.43
N ASN A 144 9.54 17.64 -10.71
CA ASN A 144 10.86 18.28 -10.81
C ASN A 144 11.98 17.35 -10.33
N LEU A 145 11.72 16.55 -9.28
CA LEU A 145 12.64 15.55 -8.78
C LEU A 145 12.89 14.47 -9.84
N HIS A 146 11.83 13.93 -10.46
CA HIS A 146 11.95 12.96 -11.54
C HIS A 146 12.84 13.48 -12.67
N HIS A 147 12.56 14.70 -13.13
CA HIS A 147 13.33 15.33 -14.22
C HIS A 147 14.81 15.43 -13.87
N ARG A 148 15.12 15.95 -12.67
CA ARG A 148 16.50 16.07 -12.17
C ARG A 148 17.22 14.73 -12.11
N LEU A 149 16.55 13.67 -11.64
CA LEU A 149 17.12 12.32 -11.56
C LEU A 149 17.40 11.72 -12.95
N MET A 150 16.57 12.05 -13.95
CA MET A 150 16.74 11.55 -15.31
C MET A 150 17.79 12.34 -16.11
N GLU A 151 17.92 13.66 -15.90
CA GLU A 151 18.89 14.54 -16.56
C GLU A 151 20.32 14.33 -16.09
N THR A 152 20.55 14.10 -14.79
CA THR A 152 21.88 13.80 -14.23
C THR A 152 22.51 12.53 -14.83
N THR A 153 21.76 11.72 -15.57
CA THR A 153 22.31 10.57 -16.31
C THR A 153 22.96 10.95 -17.65
N GLN A 154 22.57 12.08 -18.26
CA GLN A 154 23.07 12.43 -19.60
C GLN A 154 24.45 13.09 -19.60
N GLU A 155 24.87 13.71 -18.49
CA GLU A 155 26.17 14.39 -18.41
C GLU A 155 27.36 13.42 -18.18
N GLY A 156 27.11 12.15 -17.81
CA GLY A 156 28.15 11.16 -17.53
C GLY A 156 28.64 10.32 -18.73
N LYS A 157 28.16 10.55 -19.96
CA LYS A 157 28.52 9.78 -21.17
C LYS A 157 29.25 10.60 -22.24
N LYS A 158 30.01 11.61 -21.85
CA LYS A 158 31.02 12.24 -22.71
C LYS A 158 32.40 12.04 -22.08
N THR A 159 33.04 10.93 -22.39
CA THR A 159 34.50 10.79 -22.30
C THR A 159 34.95 9.71 -23.26
#